data_AF-A0AAP9WLT9-F1
#
_entry.id   AF-A0AAP9WLT9-F1
#
_cell.length_a   1.000
_cell.length_b   1.000
_cell.length_c   1.000
_cell.angle_alpha   90.00
_cell.angle_beta   90.00
_cell.angle_gamma   90.00
#
_symmetry.space_group_name_H-M   'P 1'
#
loop_
_entity.id
_entity.type
_entity.pdbx_description
1 polymer ?
#
loop_
_entity_poly.entity_id
_entity_poly.type
_entity_poly.pdbx_seq_one_letter_code
_entity_poly.pdbx_strand_id
1 'polypeptide(L)'
;MKVDQEVAKRFETALEYLKGHQGKSQNHIAKSMDVASSTLSRIANGKLPLLNKMAVTFEHYTGISSTWLLSGEGSMLVEEKVLKTFSEEEFRFFVKIKKDSELFELVQMVSGMKKDNYEVIKSLITKLKK
;
A
#
# COMPACT_ATOMS: atom_id res chain seq x y z
N MET A 1 15.54 0.19 -14.43
CA MET A 1 15.27 -0.50 -13.14
C MET A 1 15.19 -1.98 -13.44
N LYS A 2 15.95 -2.86 -12.76
CA LYS A 2 15.83 -4.32 -12.95
C LYS A 2 14.54 -4.79 -12.29
N VAL A 3 13.80 -5.68 -12.96
CA VAL A 3 12.59 -6.29 -12.40
C VAL A 3 13.02 -7.44 -11.48
N ASP A 4 12.52 -7.41 -10.25
CA ASP A 4 12.69 -8.50 -9.29
C ASP A 4 11.73 -9.64 -9.67
N GLN A 5 12.30 -10.80 -10.02
CA GLN A 5 11.54 -11.96 -10.47
C GLN A 5 10.74 -12.59 -9.34
N GLU A 6 11.20 -12.48 -8.08
CA GLU A 6 10.48 -13.04 -6.95
C GLU A 6 9.25 -12.20 -6.61
N VAL A 7 9.36 -10.87 -6.77
CA VAL A 7 8.20 -9.95 -6.68
C VAL A 7 7.19 -10.27 -7.77
N ALA A 8 7.63 -10.49 -9.01
CA ALA A 8 6.73 -10.85 -10.11
C ALA A 8 5.97 -12.16 -9.85
N LYS A 9 6.69 -13.19 -9.35
CA LYS A 9 6.11 -14.49 -8.99
C LYS A 9 5.10 -14.41 -7.85
N ARG A 10 5.41 -13.63 -6.80
CA ARG A 10 4.44 -13.37 -5.70
C ARG A 10 3.21 -12.62 -6.21
N PHE A 11 3.39 -11.67 -7.12
CA PHE A 11 2.29 -10.94 -7.72
C PHE A 11 1.40 -11.85 -8.58
N GLU A 12 1.99 -12.75 -9.37
CA GLU A 12 1.25 -13.79 -10.10
C GLU A 12 0.46 -14.69 -9.15
N THR A 13 1.10 -15.20 -8.11
CA THR A 13 0.47 -16.02 -7.05
C THR A 13 -0.74 -15.30 -6.44
N ALA A 14 -0.61 -14.00 -6.19
CA ALA A 14 -1.71 -13.20 -5.67
C ALA A 14 -2.91 -13.11 -6.63
N LEU A 15 -2.66 -12.92 -7.92
CA LEU A 15 -3.72 -12.86 -8.93
C LEU A 15 -4.43 -14.20 -9.10
N GLU A 16 -3.68 -15.31 -9.04
CA GLU A 16 -4.25 -16.66 -9.06
C GLU A 16 -5.14 -16.93 -7.85
N TYR A 17 -4.67 -16.58 -6.65
CA TYR A 17 -5.46 -16.68 -5.42
C TYR A 17 -6.76 -15.88 -5.52
N LEU A 18 -6.69 -14.61 -5.93
CA LEU A 18 -7.86 -13.74 -6.03
C LEU A 18 -8.87 -14.27 -7.06
N LYS A 19 -8.39 -14.84 -8.17
CA LYS A 19 -9.24 -15.49 -9.17
C LYS A 19 -9.90 -16.74 -8.61
N GLY A 20 -9.14 -17.63 -7.98
CA GLY A 20 -9.61 -18.93 -7.50
C GLY A 20 -10.52 -18.85 -6.27
N HIS A 21 -10.24 -17.94 -5.35
CA HIS A 21 -10.92 -17.88 -4.04
C HIS A 21 -11.93 -16.73 -3.92
N GLN A 22 -11.73 -15.63 -4.66
CA GLN A 22 -12.62 -14.46 -4.61
C GLN A 22 -13.36 -14.20 -5.93
N GLY A 23 -13.13 -15.01 -6.97
CA GLY A 23 -13.72 -14.81 -8.30
C GLY A 23 -13.31 -13.49 -8.98
N LYS A 24 -12.29 -12.80 -8.44
CA LYS A 24 -11.86 -11.49 -8.93
C LYS A 24 -10.87 -11.68 -10.09
N SER A 25 -11.31 -11.34 -11.30
CA SER A 25 -10.43 -11.37 -12.48
C SER A 25 -9.45 -10.19 -12.48
N GLN A 26 -8.32 -10.36 -13.19
CA GLN A 26 -7.34 -9.27 -13.38
C GLN A 26 -7.99 -8.02 -13.98
N ASN A 27 -8.90 -8.17 -14.94
CA ASN A 27 -9.63 -7.04 -15.53
C ASN A 27 -10.50 -6.30 -14.50
N HIS A 28 -11.18 -7.05 -13.63
CA HIS A 28 -11.98 -6.45 -12.57
C HIS A 28 -11.10 -5.66 -11.60
N ILE A 29 -9.99 -6.25 -11.15
CA ILE A 29 -9.03 -5.61 -10.24
C ILE A 29 -8.42 -4.35 -10.88
N ALA A 30 -7.97 -4.45 -12.14
CA ALA A 30 -7.38 -3.32 -12.85
C ALA A 30 -8.37 -2.15 -12.97
N LYS A 31 -9.64 -2.45 -13.25
CA LYS A 31 -10.71 -1.44 -13.29
C LYS A 31 -10.94 -0.80 -11.92
N SER A 32 -10.94 -1.56 -10.84
CA SER A 32 -11.06 -1.03 -9.47
C SER A 32 -9.90 -0.10 -9.09
N MET A 33 -8.70 -0.39 -9.61
CA MET A 33 -7.49 0.40 -9.35
C MET A 33 -7.30 1.58 -10.31
N ASP A 34 -8.19 1.75 -11.30
CA ASP A 34 -8.05 2.72 -12.40
C ASP A 34 -6.72 2.60 -13.17
N VAL A 35 -6.35 1.36 -13.50
CA VAL A 35 -5.16 1.05 -14.30
C VAL A 35 -5.52 0.28 -15.55
N ALA A 36 -4.69 0.40 -16.60
CA ALA A 36 -4.87 -0.39 -17.80
C ALA A 36 -4.77 -1.90 -17.47
N SER A 37 -5.69 -2.72 -18.01
CA SER A 37 -5.72 -4.18 -17.81
C SER A 37 -4.38 -4.87 -18.08
N SER A 38 -3.62 -4.37 -19.06
CA SER A 38 -2.30 -4.90 -19.42
C SER A 38 -1.22 -4.64 -18.36
N THR A 39 -1.45 -3.73 -17.42
CA THR A 39 -0.49 -3.37 -16.37
C THR A 39 -0.24 -4.56 -15.44
N LEU A 40 -1.32 -5.18 -14.93
CA LEU A 40 -1.19 -6.30 -13.98
C LEU A 40 -0.52 -7.51 -14.63
N SER A 41 -0.89 -7.83 -15.87
CA SER A 41 -0.28 -8.94 -16.60
C SER A 41 1.18 -8.69 -16.91
N ARG A 42 1.58 -7.45 -17.25
CA ARG A 42 3.00 -7.11 -17.44
C ARG A 42 3.81 -7.21 -16.15
N ILE A 43 3.22 -6.90 -15.00
CA ILE A 43 3.88 -7.08 -13.70
C ILE A 43 4.06 -8.56 -13.38
N ALA A 44 3.00 -9.36 -13.49
CA ALA A 44 3.05 -10.81 -13.23
C ALA A 44 4.08 -11.52 -14.12
N ASN A 45 4.18 -11.10 -15.39
CA ASN A 45 5.16 -11.64 -16.33
C ASN A 45 6.58 -11.06 -16.19
N GLY A 46 6.86 -10.28 -15.15
CA GLY A 46 8.19 -9.67 -14.93
C GLY A 46 8.61 -8.65 -15.99
N LYS A 47 7.66 -8.13 -16.79
CA LYS A 47 7.89 -7.13 -17.86
C LYS A 47 7.72 -5.69 -17.38
N LEU A 48 7.16 -5.49 -16.19
CA LEU A 48 7.01 -4.20 -15.53
C LEU A 48 7.29 -4.38 -14.03
N PRO A 49 8.12 -3.53 -13.40
CA PRO A 49 8.34 -3.62 -11.97
C PRO A 49 7.08 -3.22 -11.18
N LEU A 50 6.80 -3.92 -10.09
CA LEU A 50 5.76 -3.51 -9.14
C LEU A 50 6.28 -2.33 -8.32
N LEU A 51 5.68 -1.15 -8.51
CA LEU A 51 6.01 0.04 -7.73
C LEU A 51 5.35 -0.01 -6.35
N ASN A 52 6.00 0.54 -5.32
CA ASN A 52 5.44 0.61 -3.95
C ASN A 52 4.01 1.19 -3.92
N LYS A 53 3.78 2.31 -4.64
CA LYS A 53 2.45 2.91 -4.76
C LYS A 53 1.43 1.91 -5.31
N MET A 54 1.81 1.14 -6.33
CA MET A 54 0.93 0.13 -6.95
C MET A 54 0.66 -1.02 -6.00
N ALA A 55 1.66 -1.50 -5.26
CA ALA A 55 1.50 -2.56 -4.26
C ALA A 55 0.52 -2.14 -3.15
N VAL A 56 0.64 -0.91 -2.64
CA VAL A 56 -0.26 -0.35 -1.62
C VAL A 56 -1.68 -0.16 -2.17
N THR A 57 -1.82 0.33 -3.40
CA THR A 57 -3.14 0.42 -4.04
C THR A 57 -3.75 -0.98 -4.25
N PHE A 58 -2.95 -1.95 -4.68
CA PHE A 58 -3.40 -3.33 -4.86
C PHE A 58 -3.88 -3.93 -3.53
N GLU A 59 -3.13 -3.72 -2.44
CA GLU A 59 -3.53 -4.13 -1.09
C GLU A 59 -4.90 -3.57 -0.71
N HIS A 60 -5.12 -2.27 -0.89
CA HIS A 60 -6.38 -1.61 -0.55
C HIS A 60 -7.61 -2.26 -1.23
N TYR A 61 -7.50 -2.63 -2.51
CA TYR A 61 -8.62 -3.19 -3.26
C TYR A 61 -8.79 -4.71 -3.15
N THR A 62 -7.74 -5.42 -2.73
CA THR A 62 -7.69 -6.89 -2.79
C THR A 62 -7.53 -7.57 -1.44
N GLY A 63 -7.02 -6.85 -0.43
CA GLY A 63 -6.61 -7.41 0.85
C GLY A 63 -5.28 -8.18 0.80
N ILE A 64 -4.55 -8.14 -0.33
CA ILE A 64 -3.23 -8.75 -0.45
C ILE A 64 -2.15 -7.81 0.09
N SER A 65 -1.40 -8.25 1.09
CA SER A 65 -0.34 -7.49 1.74
C SER A 65 0.73 -7.01 0.76
N SER A 66 0.91 -5.69 0.70
CA SER A 66 1.96 -5.02 -0.07
C SER A 66 3.36 -5.34 0.47
N THR A 67 3.50 -5.50 1.78
CA THR A 67 4.74 -5.98 2.42
C THR A 67 5.10 -7.37 1.90
N TRP A 68 4.14 -8.30 1.92
CA TRP A 68 4.36 -9.65 1.42
C TRP A 68 4.68 -9.65 -0.08
N LEU A 69 3.99 -8.84 -0.89
CA LEU A 69 4.31 -8.72 -2.32
C LEU A 69 5.75 -8.25 -2.57
N LEU A 70 6.19 -7.22 -1.85
CA LEU A 70 7.46 -6.55 -2.10
C LEU A 70 8.66 -7.29 -1.47
N SER A 71 8.54 -7.77 -0.23
CA SER A 71 9.64 -8.41 0.50
C SER A 71 9.48 -9.92 0.74
N GLY A 72 8.26 -10.46 0.58
CA GLY A 72 7.94 -11.84 0.96
C GLY A 72 7.75 -12.03 2.48
N GLU A 73 7.83 -10.96 3.27
CA GLU A 73 7.70 -11.03 4.72
C GLU A 73 6.22 -11.01 5.15
N GLY A 74 5.90 -11.81 6.17
CA GLY A 74 4.57 -11.88 6.76
C GLY A 74 3.56 -12.68 5.94
N SER A 75 2.28 -12.49 6.26
CA SER A 75 1.17 -13.18 5.60
C SER A 75 0.77 -12.50 4.29
N MET A 76 0.36 -13.31 3.31
CA MET A 76 -0.16 -12.83 2.03
C MET A 76 -1.45 -11.99 2.20
N LEU A 77 -2.33 -12.40 3.11
CA LEU A 77 -3.56 -11.67 3.41
C LEU A 77 -3.30 -10.68 4.54
N VAL A 78 -3.85 -9.48 4.40
CA VAL A 78 -3.94 -8.54 5.51
C VAL A 78 -4.97 -9.08 6.49
N GLU A 79 -4.57 -9.31 7.75
CA GLU A 79 -5.53 -9.63 8.80
C GLU A 79 -6.51 -8.46 8.97
N GLU A 80 -7.83 -8.73 8.96
CA GLU A 80 -8.88 -7.69 9.09
C GLU A 80 -8.66 -6.75 10.29
N LYS A 81 -7.98 -7.21 11.34
CA LYS A 81 -7.62 -6.41 12.52
C LYS A 81 -6.59 -5.29 12.26
N VAL A 82 -5.91 -5.29 11.11
CA VAL A 82 -4.84 -4.33 10.78
C VAL A 82 -5.36 -3.16 9.95
N LEU A 83 -6.52 -3.29 9.29
CA LEU A 83 -7.20 -2.17 8.64
C LEU A 83 -7.84 -1.29 9.71
N LYS A 84 -7.05 -0.41 10.32
CA LYS A 84 -7.59 0.67 11.13
C LYS A 84 -8.43 1.56 10.22
N THR A 85 -9.74 1.46 10.36
CA THR A 85 -10.64 2.45 9.76
C THR A 85 -10.35 3.78 10.43
N PHE A 86 -10.07 4.82 9.64
CA PHE A 86 -9.98 6.17 10.18
C PHE A 86 -11.32 6.55 10.81
N SER A 87 -11.28 7.14 12.00
CA SER A 87 -12.40 7.90 12.51
C SER A 87 -12.73 9.07 11.57
N GLU A 88 -13.96 9.57 11.66
CA GLU A 88 -14.41 10.75 10.90
C GLU A 88 -13.49 11.96 11.06
N GLU A 89 -12.93 12.15 12.27
CA GLU A 89 -11.99 13.23 12.54
C GLU A 89 -10.64 13.01 11.86
N GLU A 90 -10.09 11.81 11.94
CA GLU A 90 -8.84 11.44 11.28
C GLU A 90 -8.98 11.57 9.75
N PHE A 91 -10.10 11.12 9.17
CA PHE A 91 -10.36 11.25 7.73
C PHE A 91 -10.39 12.72 7.29
N ARG A 92 -11.13 13.58 8.01
CA ARG A 92 -11.16 15.03 7.72
C ARG A 92 -9.77 15.65 7.81
N PHE A 93 -8.97 15.23 8.80
CA PHE A 93 -7.61 15.72 8.95
C PHE A 93 -6.72 15.31 7.76
N PHE A 94 -6.80 14.06 7.30
CA PHE A 94 -6.06 13.60 6.10
C PHE A 94 -6.45 14.37 4.84
N VAL A 95 -7.74 14.71 4.67
CA VAL A 95 -8.18 15.56 3.56
C VAL A 95 -7.61 16.97 3.69
N LYS A 96 -7.57 17.52 4.91
CA LYS A 96 -7.01 18.86 5.19
C LYS A 96 -5.51 18.93 4.83
N ILE A 97 -4.72 17.91 5.20
CA ILE A 97 -3.28 17.85 4.91
C ILE A 97 -2.97 18.13 3.44
N LYS A 98 -3.77 17.59 2.51
CA LYS A 98 -3.53 17.79 1.06
C LYS A 98 -3.73 19.23 0.58
N LYS A 99 -4.48 20.03 1.33
CA LYS A 99 -4.87 21.40 0.98
C LYS A 99 -4.08 22.46 1.75
N ASP A 100 -3.31 22.04 2.74
CA ASP A 100 -2.61 22.90 3.69
C ASP A 100 -1.11 22.66 3.54
N SER A 101 -0.37 23.67 3.06
CA SER A 101 1.04 23.53 2.69
C SER A 101 1.92 23.21 3.89
N GLU A 102 1.64 23.80 5.05
CA GLU A 102 2.41 23.58 6.27
C GLU A 102 2.21 22.16 6.79
N LEU A 103 0.96 21.68 6.80
CA LEU A 103 0.66 20.29 7.17
C LEU A 103 1.24 19.28 6.18
N PHE A 104 1.26 19.61 4.89
CA PHE A 104 1.85 18.74 3.87
C PHE A 104 3.38 18.63 4.02
N GLU A 105 4.05 19.74 4.34
CA GLU A 105 5.49 19.76 4.61
C GLU A 105 5.85 18.82 5.77
N LEU A 106 5.06 18.83 6.85
CA LEU A 106 5.26 17.89 7.98
C LEU A 106 5.21 16.42 7.53
N VAL A 107 4.27 16.07 6.64
CA VAL A 107 4.20 14.71 6.08
C VAL A 107 5.45 14.37 5.27
N GLN A 108 5.94 15.31 4.45
CA GLN A 108 7.16 15.10 3.68
C GLN A 108 8.38 14.89 4.60
N MET A 109 8.53 15.73 5.62
CA MET A 109 9.61 15.61 6.61
C MET A 109 9.59 14.26 7.31
N VAL A 110 8.43 13.84 7.80
CA VAL A 110 8.27 12.55 8.50
C VAL A 110 8.53 11.38 7.56
N SER A 111 8.11 11.46 6.29
CA SER A 111 8.28 10.39 5.31
C SER A 111 9.75 10.06 4.99
N GLY A 112 10.65 11.03 5.16
CA GLY A 112 12.09 10.87 4.94
C GLY A 112 12.87 10.36 6.17
N MET A 113 12.23 10.20 7.32
CA MET A 113 12.94 9.83 8.56
C MET A 113 13.15 8.33 8.69
N LYS A 114 14.20 7.96 9.44
CA LYS A 114 14.42 6.58 9.90
C LYS A 114 13.36 6.18 10.93
N LYS A 115 12.93 4.92 10.90
CA LYS A 115 11.95 4.36 11.84
C LYS A 115 12.31 4.60 13.31
N ASP A 116 13.59 4.56 13.66
CA ASP A 116 14.06 4.78 15.04
C ASP A 116 13.70 6.17 15.59
N ASN A 117 13.52 7.17 14.71
CA ASN A 117 13.12 8.52 15.11
C ASN A 117 11.61 8.67 15.33
N TYR A 118 10.80 7.67 14.94
CA TYR A 118 9.35 7.76 15.09
C TYR A 118 8.91 7.78 16.56
N GLU A 119 9.60 7.05 17.43
CA GLU A 119 9.29 7.08 18.87
C GLU A 119 9.63 8.44 19.50
N VAL A 120 10.65 9.14 19.01
CA VAL A 120 10.98 10.51 19.44
C VAL A 120 9.84 11.46 19.07
N ILE A 121 9.39 11.44 17.81
CA ILE A 121 8.28 12.27 17.35
C ILE A 121 7.01 11.98 18.14
N LYS A 122 6.69 10.69 18.32
CA LYS A 122 5.52 10.26 19.09
C LYS A 122 5.56 10.78 20.52
N SER A 123 6.73 10.78 21.17
CA SER A 123 6.90 11.34 22.51
C SER A 123 6.66 12.86 22.54
N LEU A 124 7.13 13.60 21.53
CA LEU A 124 6.95 15.04 21.41
C LEU A 124 5.47 15.40 21.17
N ILE A 125 4.81 14.73 20.23
CA ILE A 125 3.37 14.91 19.97
C ILE A 125 2.55 14.64 21.22
N THR A 126 2.90 13.59 21.97
CA THR A 126 2.20 13.23 23.22
C THR A 126 2.38 14.32 24.29
N LYS A 127 3.56 14.94 24.39
CA LYS A 127 3.81 16.06 25.30
C LYS A 127 3.03 17.31 24.91
N LEU A 128 2.93 17.61 23.61
CA LEU A 128 2.21 18.77 23.08
C LEU A 128 0.68 18.62 23.12
N LYS A 129 0.18 17.37 23.20
CA LYS A 129 -1.25 17.08 23.36
C LYS A 129 -1.77 17.25 24.80
N LYS A 130 -0.89 17.31 25.79
CA LYS A 130 -1.24 17.60 27.19
C LYS A 130 -1.30 19.10 27.42
#